data_AF-A0AAU6BUA6-F1
#
_entry.id   AF-A0AAU6BUA6-F1
#
_cell.length_a   1.000
_cell.length_b   1.000
_cell.length_c   1.000
_cell.angle_alpha   90.00
_cell.angle_beta   90.00
_cell.angle_gamma   90.00
#
_symmetry.space_group_name_H-M   'P 1'
#
loop_
_entity.id
_entity.type
_entity.pdbx_description
1 polymer ?
#
loop_
_entity_poly.entity_id
_entity_poly.type
_entity_poly.pdbx_seq_one_letter_code
_entity_poly.pdbx_strand_id
1 'polypeptide(L)'
;MKSRTTFAAQPRRNRFLARTLGTAAAGALAWAALAVGLPGGSHAEAGPAAAVADSAPGYAVENFDYPQADKILAEKNIVLKRGDGHITLADCVTGTGQLEVQARDKSKVCFDVKGNSGWLTLELPSVYLIRGNDYTTEAEMTVGTEEQSYDITKNAWTPVGESADDQAREWTLLELRTAK
;
A
#
# COMPACT_ATOMS: atom_id res chain seq x y z
N MET A 1 -52.90 -5.21 25.79
CA MET A 1 -52.26 -6.49 26.15
C MET A 1 -50.86 -6.50 25.56
N LYS A 2 -49.83 -6.60 26.41
CA LYS A 2 -48.44 -6.27 26.09
C LYS A 2 -47.64 -7.57 26.19
N SER A 3 -47.37 -8.22 25.07
CA SER A 3 -46.58 -9.45 25.03
C SER A 3 -45.10 -9.10 24.95
N ARG A 4 -44.39 -9.35 26.06
CA ARG A 4 -42.93 -9.32 26.14
C ARG A 4 -42.43 -10.72 25.79
N THR A 5 -41.61 -10.84 24.76
CA THR A 5 -40.92 -12.09 24.43
C THR A 5 -39.43 -11.87 24.66
N THR A 6 -38.95 -12.38 25.79
CA THR A 6 -37.54 -12.50 26.15
C THR A 6 -36.97 -13.73 25.45
N PHE A 7 -35.96 -13.57 24.59
CA PHE A 7 -35.13 -14.68 24.11
C PHE A 7 -33.73 -14.57 24.71
N ALA A 8 -33.35 -15.64 25.40
CA ALA A 8 -32.13 -15.77 26.19
C ALA A 8 -30.90 -16.01 25.30
N ALA A 9 -29.76 -15.47 25.74
CA ALA A 9 -28.45 -15.67 25.16
C ALA A 9 -27.95 -17.11 25.38
N GLN A 10 -27.37 -17.71 24.33
CA GLN A 10 -26.75 -19.03 24.39
C GLN A 10 -25.21 -18.89 24.39
N PRO A 11 -24.48 -19.44 25.39
CA PRO A 11 -23.03 -19.40 25.42
C PRO A 11 -22.42 -20.49 24.52
N ARG A 12 -21.54 -20.09 23.60
CA ARG A 12 -20.72 -21.03 22.82
C ARG A 12 -19.51 -21.48 23.65
N ARG A 13 -19.47 -22.79 23.90
CA ARG A 13 -18.48 -23.50 24.72
C ARG A 13 -17.10 -23.48 24.05
N ASN A 14 -16.11 -22.98 24.78
CA ASN A 14 -14.68 -23.16 24.51
C ASN A 14 -14.31 -24.64 24.50
N ARG A 15 -13.71 -25.11 23.39
CA ARG A 15 -13.01 -26.40 23.34
C ARG A 15 -11.51 -26.16 23.53
N PHE A 16 -11.08 -26.31 24.78
CA PHE A 16 -9.68 -26.56 25.12
C PHE A 16 -9.29 -27.95 24.61
N LEU A 17 -8.26 -28.02 23.77
CA LEU A 17 -7.50 -29.24 23.53
C LEU A 17 -6.02 -28.91 23.70
N ALA A 18 -5.54 -29.12 24.92
CA ALA A 18 -4.13 -29.23 25.24
C ALA A 18 -3.60 -30.57 24.73
N ARG A 19 -2.47 -30.54 24.03
CA ARG A 19 -1.58 -31.70 23.87
C ARG A 19 -0.16 -31.27 24.20
N THR A 20 0.41 -31.99 25.15
CA THR A 20 1.72 -31.82 25.76
C THR A 20 2.78 -32.69 25.08
N LEU A 21 4.04 -32.44 25.47
CA LEU A 21 5.30 -33.20 25.23
C LEU A 21 5.95 -32.86 23.88
N GLY A 22 7.18 -32.34 23.77
CA GLY A 22 8.31 -32.29 24.68
C GLY A 22 9.54 -32.83 23.92
N THR A 23 10.59 -32.01 23.72
CA THR A 23 11.98 -32.48 23.51
C THR A 23 12.92 -31.28 23.44
N ALA A 24 13.94 -31.33 24.30
CA ALA A 24 15.05 -30.39 24.35
C ALA A 24 16.14 -30.82 23.35
N ALA A 25 16.83 -29.84 22.75
CA ALA A 25 18.17 -30.04 22.20
C ALA A 25 18.93 -28.71 22.23
N ALA A 26 19.83 -28.57 23.22
CA ALA A 26 20.87 -27.56 23.22
C ALA A 26 21.95 -27.97 22.21
N GLY A 27 22.32 -27.06 21.31
CA GLY A 27 23.38 -27.27 20.33
C GLY A 27 24.25 -26.02 20.24
N ALA A 28 25.19 -25.89 21.18
CA ALA A 28 26.30 -24.94 21.07
C ALA A 28 27.45 -25.66 20.35
N LEU A 29 27.88 -25.14 19.20
CA LEU A 29 29.17 -25.49 18.60
C LEU A 29 29.88 -24.20 18.20
N ALA A 30 30.73 -23.74 19.12
CA ALA A 30 31.80 -22.80 18.85
C ALA A 30 32.87 -23.50 18.00
N TRP A 31 33.33 -22.84 16.94
CA TRP A 31 34.57 -23.18 16.26
C TRP A 31 35.51 -21.99 16.35
N ALA A 32 36.69 -22.25 16.91
CA ALA A 32 37.74 -21.31 17.17
C ALA A 32 38.69 -21.19 15.97
N ALA A 33 39.10 -19.94 15.71
CA ALA A 33 40.48 -19.48 15.57
C ALA A 33 41.41 -20.01 14.45
N LEU A 34 42.04 -19.00 13.81
CA LEU A 34 43.42 -18.90 13.30
C LEU A 34 43.76 -19.47 11.92
N ALA A 35 44.04 -18.55 10.98
CA ALA A 35 45.22 -18.64 10.12
C ALA A 35 45.72 -17.23 9.74
N VAL A 36 47.03 -17.05 9.94
CA VAL A 36 47.86 -15.87 9.70
C VAL A 36 48.63 -16.06 8.38
N GLY A 37 48.86 -14.96 7.63
CA GLY A 37 49.87 -14.84 6.57
C GLY A 37 49.26 -14.55 5.18
N LEU A 38 49.72 -13.62 4.33
CA LEU A 38 50.87 -12.70 4.27
C LEU A 38 50.46 -11.44 3.45
N PRO A 39 51.10 -10.28 3.61
CA PRO A 39 50.95 -9.14 2.71
C PRO A 39 51.84 -9.33 1.46
N GLY A 40 51.32 -9.98 0.44
CA GLY A 40 51.95 -10.05 -0.88
C GLY A 40 51.57 -8.84 -1.73
N GLY A 41 52.26 -7.71 -1.51
CA GLY A 41 52.14 -6.52 -2.34
C GLY A 41 52.61 -6.80 -3.77
N SER A 42 51.67 -6.96 -4.69
CA SER A 42 51.92 -6.80 -6.12
C SER A 42 51.50 -5.38 -6.47
N HIS A 43 52.46 -4.45 -6.44
CA HIS A 43 52.31 -3.15 -7.10
C HIS A 43 52.27 -3.44 -8.61
N ALA A 44 51.07 -3.64 -9.14
CA ALA A 44 50.85 -3.48 -10.56
C ALA A 44 51.08 -2.00 -10.87
N GLU A 45 52.12 -1.74 -11.66
CA GLU A 45 52.44 -0.44 -12.23
C GLU A 45 51.18 0.10 -12.91
N ALA A 46 50.55 1.09 -12.27
CA ALA A 46 49.42 1.80 -12.84
C ALA A 46 49.96 2.60 -14.04
N GLY A 47 49.79 2.03 -15.23
CA GLY A 47 49.91 2.80 -16.47
C GLY A 47 49.01 4.04 -16.38
N PRO A 48 49.38 5.16 -17.04
CA PRO A 48 48.67 6.42 -16.90
C PRO A 48 47.18 6.21 -17.12
N ALA A 49 46.39 6.50 -16.09
CA ALA A 49 44.94 6.50 -16.18
C ALA A 49 44.56 7.53 -17.24
N ALA A 50 44.13 7.04 -18.42
CA ALA A 50 43.54 7.89 -19.42
C ALA A 50 42.29 8.53 -18.79
N ALA A 51 42.30 9.85 -18.67
CA ALA A 51 41.14 10.61 -18.23
C ALA A 51 40.04 10.40 -19.27
N VAL A 52 39.00 9.64 -18.92
CA VAL A 52 37.76 9.55 -19.69
C VAL A 52 36.98 10.82 -19.38
N ALA A 53 37.35 11.91 -20.03
CA ALA A 53 36.59 13.15 -20.04
C ALA A 53 36.05 13.35 -21.44
N ASP A 54 34.87 12.77 -21.75
CA ASP A 54 33.87 13.35 -22.66
C ASP A 54 32.58 12.49 -22.79
N SER A 55 31.95 12.16 -21.67
CA SER A 55 30.56 11.70 -21.69
C SER A 55 29.79 12.53 -20.67
N ALA A 56 28.96 13.46 -21.14
CA ALA A 56 27.96 14.08 -20.27
C ALA A 56 27.18 12.96 -19.55
N PRO A 57 26.93 13.06 -18.24
CA PRO A 57 26.17 12.05 -17.52
C PRO A 57 24.85 11.78 -18.25
N GLY A 58 24.54 10.51 -18.51
CA GLY A 58 23.28 10.15 -19.13
C GLY A 58 22.10 10.70 -18.32
N TYR A 59 21.09 11.24 -18.99
CA TYR A 59 19.87 11.68 -18.33
C TYR A 59 19.06 10.47 -17.89
N ALA A 60 18.63 10.44 -16.62
CA ALA A 60 17.62 9.49 -16.18
C ALA A 60 16.24 9.97 -16.66
N VAL A 61 15.57 9.16 -17.49
CA VAL A 61 14.18 9.41 -17.87
C VAL A 61 13.29 8.77 -16.81
N GLU A 62 12.59 9.61 -16.04
CA GLU A 62 11.64 9.14 -15.04
C GLU A 62 10.31 8.84 -15.71
N ASN A 63 9.89 7.57 -15.65
CA ASN A 63 8.61 7.16 -16.22
C ASN A 63 7.47 7.14 -15.19
N PHE A 64 7.66 7.55 -13.93
CA PHE A 64 6.58 7.60 -12.92
C PHE A 64 5.78 6.30 -12.69
N ASP A 65 6.27 5.15 -13.17
CA ASP A 65 5.59 3.88 -12.98
C ASP A 65 5.60 3.50 -11.50
N TYR A 66 4.47 2.97 -11.02
CA TYR A 66 4.35 2.64 -9.61
C TYR A 66 5.31 1.48 -9.24
N PRO A 67 6.16 1.64 -8.21
CA PRO A 67 7.12 0.60 -7.84
C PRO A 67 6.43 -0.72 -7.48
N GLN A 68 6.92 -1.83 -8.06
CA GLN A 68 6.42 -3.18 -7.76
C GLN A 68 4.93 -3.40 -8.09
N ALA A 69 4.36 -2.67 -9.06
CA ALA A 69 2.95 -2.77 -9.47
C ALA A 69 2.49 -4.21 -9.71
N ASP A 70 3.25 -5.01 -10.45
CA ASP A 70 2.90 -6.41 -10.75
C ASP A 70 2.79 -7.29 -9.49
N LYS A 71 3.69 -7.06 -8.53
CA LYS A 71 3.66 -7.77 -7.25
C LYS A 71 2.43 -7.37 -6.44
N ILE A 72 2.12 -6.07 -6.40
CA ILE A 72 0.95 -5.55 -5.70
C ILE A 72 -0.34 -6.08 -6.33
N LEU A 73 -0.41 -6.17 -7.66
CA LEU A 73 -1.52 -6.80 -8.35
C LEU A 73 -1.65 -8.28 -7.96
N ALA A 74 -0.55 -9.04 -8.01
CA ALA A 74 -0.57 -10.46 -7.66
C ALA A 74 -0.98 -10.73 -6.20
N GLU A 75 -0.51 -9.91 -5.26
CA GLU A 75 -0.69 -10.14 -3.82
C GLU A 75 -1.95 -9.48 -3.25
N LYS A 76 -2.33 -8.31 -3.75
CA LYS A 76 -3.41 -7.47 -3.19
C LYS A 76 -4.58 -7.27 -4.18
N ASN A 77 -4.41 -7.72 -5.43
CA ASN A 77 -5.38 -7.55 -6.51
C ASN A 77 -5.75 -6.06 -6.73
N ILE A 78 -4.74 -5.18 -6.69
CA ILE A 78 -4.87 -3.72 -6.92
C ILE A 78 -3.93 -3.38 -8.08
N VAL A 79 -4.45 -2.68 -9.09
CA VAL A 79 -3.62 -2.16 -10.18
C VAL A 79 -3.17 -0.76 -9.80
N LEU A 80 -1.87 -0.56 -9.59
CA LEU A 80 -1.27 0.77 -9.43
C LEU A 80 -0.46 1.08 -10.68
N LYS A 81 -0.74 2.20 -11.34
CA LYS A 81 -0.21 2.48 -12.68
C LYS A 81 0.96 3.46 -12.59
N ARG A 82 0.66 4.72 -12.30
CA ARG A 82 1.65 5.80 -12.28
C ARG A 82 1.36 6.79 -11.18
N GLY A 83 2.39 7.45 -10.67
CA GLY A 83 2.25 8.55 -9.72
C GLY A 83 3.56 9.28 -9.50
N ASP A 84 3.49 10.43 -8.84
CA ASP A 84 4.68 11.21 -8.45
C ASP A 84 5.30 10.75 -7.13
N GLY A 85 4.83 9.62 -6.60
CA GLY A 85 5.32 9.01 -5.38
C GLY A 85 4.89 9.73 -4.10
N HIS A 86 4.06 10.78 -4.17
CA HIS A 86 3.53 11.48 -2.98
C HIS A 86 2.27 10.83 -2.41
N ILE A 87 1.60 9.96 -3.18
CA ILE A 87 0.51 9.09 -2.73
C ILE A 87 0.98 7.64 -2.90
N THR A 88 1.13 6.90 -1.80
CA THR A 88 1.67 5.54 -1.82
C THR A 88 0.79 4.57 -1.06
N LEU A 89 0.58 3.38 -1.61
CA LEU A 89 -0.11 2.28 -0.93
C LEU A 89 0.60 1.95 0.38
N ALA A 90 -0.18 1.88 1.45
CA ALA A 90 0.29 1.59 2.79
C ALA A 90 -0.61 0.55 3.48
N ASP A 91 -0.08 -0.05 4.54
CA ASP A 91 -0.92 -0.84 5.43
C ASP A 91 -1.86 0.10 6.21
N CYS A 92 -3.11 -0.32 6.35
CA CYS A 92 -4.13 0.47 7.02
C CYS A 92 -3.91 0.50 8.53
N VAL A 93 -3.60 1.67 9.07
CA VAL A 93 -3.42 1.89 10.50
C VAL A 93 -4.40 2.95 10.99
N THR A 94 -5.15 2.64 12.04
CA THR A 94 -6.12 3.58 12.60
C THR A 94 -5.43 4.78 13.22
N GLY A 95 -5.90 5.99 12.91
CA GLY A 95 -5.46 7.23 13.57
C GLY A 95 -4.19 7.87 13.01
N THR A 96 -3.70 7.42 11.85
CA THR A 96 -2.49 7.95 11.20
C THR A 96 -2.75 9.03 10.15
N GLY A 97 -4.01 9.38 9.87
CA GLY A 97 -4.34 10.38 8.85
C GLY A 97 -4.12 9.88 7.41
N GLN A 98 -4.21 8.57 7.20
CA GLN A 98 -4.22 7.97 5.87
C GLN A 98 -5.50 8.30 5.09
N LEU A 99 -5.39 8.37 3.77
CA LEU A 99 -6.58 8.26 2.92
C LEU A 99 -7.06 6.81 2.99
N GLU A 100 -8.34 6.62 3.31
CA GLU A 100 -8.95 5.30 3.45
C GLU A 100 -9.99 5.10 2.34
N VAL A 101 -9.76 4.15 1.44
CA VAL A 101 -10.67 3.82 0.34
C VAL A 101 -11.36 2.49 0.63
N GLN A 102 -12.69 2.50 0.69
CA GLN A 102 -13.53 1.33 0.93
C GLN A 102 -14.06 0.81 -0.42
N ALA A 103 -13.81 -0.47 -0.69
CA ALA A 103 -14.33 -1.17 -1.86
C ALA A 103 -15.17 -2.38 -1.46
N ARG A 104 -16.08 -2.86 -2.29
CA ARG A 104 -16.88 -4.07 -1.98
C ARG A 104 -16.00 -5.32 -1.97
N ASP A 105 -15.11 -5.42 -2.95
CA ASP A 105 -14.24 -6.58 -3.14
C ASP A 105 -12.99 -6.55 -2.24
N LYS A 106 -12.81 -5.49 -1.46
CA LYS A 106 -11.68 -5.32 -0.52
C LYS A 106 -12.15 -4.60 0.72
N SER A 107 -11.85 -5.13 1.90
CA SER A 107 -12.29 -4.51 3.17
C SER A 107 -11.92 -3.03 3.30
N LYS A 108 -10.68 -2.67 2.95
CA LYS A 108 -10.14 -1.30 2.94
C LYS A 108 -8.78 -1.25 2.24
N VAL A 109 -8.49 -0.16 1.53
CA VAL A 109 -7.18 0.17 0.96
C VAL A 109 -6.73 1.52 1.51
N CYS A 110 -5.49 1.64 1.98
CA CYS A 110 -5.00 2.87 2.59
C CYS A 110 -3.82 3.45 1.83
N PHE A 111 -3.77 4.77 1.75
CA PHE A 111 -2.69 5.50 1.11
C PHE A 111 -2.09 6.53 2.07
N ASP A 112 -0.76 6.54 2.15
CA ASP A 112 -0.02 7.63 2.77
C ASP A 112 0.09 8.78 1.77
N VAL A 113 -0.07 10.01 2.27
CA VAL A 113 0.07 11.24 1.48
C VAL A 113 1.17 12.10 2.09
N LYS A 114 2.15 12.48 1.30
CA LYS A 114 3.29 13.30 1.71
C LYS A 114 3.50 14.49 0.78
N GLY A 115 4.24 15.50 1.24
CA GLY A 115 4.50 16.71 0.46
C GLY A 115 3.38 17.75 0.57
N ASN A 116 3.25 18.58 -0.47
CA ASN A 116 2.21 19.62 -0.57
C ASN A 116 1.12 19.27 -1.59
N SER A 117 1.44 18.37 -2.52
CA SER A 117 0.52 17.81 -3.49
C SER A 117 1.00 16.42 -3.89
N GLY A 118 0.11 15.63 -4.50
CA GLY A 118 0.44 14.32 -5.02
C GLY A 118 -0.60 13.81 -5.98
N TRP A 119 -0.21 12.91 -6.88
CA TRP A 119 -1.16 12.20 -7.74
C TRP A 119 -0.80 10.73 -7.90
N LEU A 120 -1.84 9.90 -8.04
CA LEU A 120 -1.72 8.46 -8.26
C LEU A 120 -2.86 8.01 -9.18
N THR A 121 -2.49 7.38 -10.29
CA THR A 121 -3.40 6.63 -11.16
C THR A 121 -3.40 5.16 -10.78
N LEU A 122 -4.59 4.57 -10.72
CA LEU A 122 -4.82 3.20 -10.27
C LEU A 122 -6.10 2.65 -10.92
N GLU A 123 -6.36 1.36 -10.72
CA GLU A 123 -7.70 0.79 -10.96
C GLU A 123 -8.09 0.02 -9.70
N LEU A 124 -9.06 0.58 -8.98
CA LEU A 124 -9.65 -0.04 -7.80
C LEU A 124 -11.18 -0.12 -7.97
N PRO A 125 -11.72 -1.31 -8.33
CA PRO A 125 -13.13 -1.46 -8.62
C PRO A 125 -13.99 -1.43 -7.35
N SER A 126 -15.29 -1.18 -7.57
CA SER A 126 -16.36 -1.27 -6.57
C SER A 126 -16.13 -0.40 -5.34
N VAL A 127 -15.57 0.80 -5.55
CA VAL A 127 -15.33 1.79 -4.49
C VAL A 127 -16.63 2.52 -4.16
N TYR A 128 -16.91 2.66 -2.86
CA TYR A 128 -18.19 3.20 -2.40
C TYR A 128 -18.07 4.25 -1.27
N LEU A 129 -16.92 4.30 -0.58
CA LEU A 129 -16.63 5.34 0.42
C LEU A 129 -15.15 5.69 0.38
N ILE A 130 -14.84 6.96 0.54
CA ILE A 130 -13.47 7.44 0.76
C ILE A 130 -13.46 8.31 2.00
N ARG A 131 -12.50 8.06 2.90
CA ARG A 131 -12.20 8.96 4.02
C ARG A 131 -11.06 9.88 3.63
N GLY A 132 -11.35 11.18 3.63
CA GLY A 132 -10.32 12.20 3.46
C GLY A 132 -9.41 12.29 4.67
N ASN A 133 -8.21 12.84 4.45
CA ASN A 133 -7.27 13.25 5.49
C ASN A 133 -7.19 14.79 5.53
N ASP A 134 -6.07 15.35 5.98
CA ASP A 134 -5.87 16.80 6.04
C ASP A 134 -5.64 17.49 4.67
N TYR A 135 -5.52 16.70 3.59
CA TYR A 135 -5.35 17.20 2.22
C TYR A 135 -6.70 17.37 1.54
N THR A 136 -6.81 18.42 0.72
CA THR A 136 -7.89 18.52 -0.26
C THR A 136 -7.66 17.40 -1.25
N THR A 137 -8.65 16.53 -1.44
CA THR A 137 -8.49 15.31 -2.24
C THR A 137 -9.59 15.25 -3.28
N GLU A 138 -9.21 15.03 -4.54
CA GLU A 138 -10.09 14.78 -5.67
C GLU A 138 -9.92 13.31 -6.07
N ALA A 139 -11.04 12.63 -6.31
CA ALA A 139 -11.07 11.24 -6.75
C ALA A 139 -11.80 11.13 -8.09
N GLU A 140 -11.10 10.71 -9.13
CA GLU A 140 -11.68 10.44 -10.44
C GLU A 140 -12.13 8.98 -10.52
N MET A 141 -13.38 8.76 -10.89
CA MET A 141 -13.98 7.44 -10.97
C MET A 141 -14.66 7.22 -12.32
N THR A 142 -14.82 5.95 -12.71
CA THR A 142 -15.57 5.57 -13.92
C THR A 142 -16.56 4.44 -13.69
N VAL A 143 -17.63 4.44 -14.48
CA VAL A 143 -18.51 3.30 -14.70
C VAL A 143 -18.79 3.16 -16.20
N GLY A 144 -18.32 2.07 -16.81
CA GLY A 144 -18.42 1.89 -18.26
C GLY A 144 -17.66 2.98 -19.03
N THR A 145 -18.37 3.92 -19.66
CA THR A 145 -17.81 5.07 -20.38
C THR A 145 -18.07 6.40 -19.67
N GLU A 146 -18.76 6.38 -18.53
CA GLU A 146 -19.02 7.56 -17.72
C GLU A 146 -17.86 7.80 -16.77
N GLU A 147 -17.47 9.07 -16.61
CA GLU A 147 -16.46 9.51 -15.67
C GLU A 147 -17.08 10.54 -14.72
N GLN A 148 -16.66 10.50 -13.45
CA GLN A 148 -17.12 11.42 -12.44
C GLN A 148 -16.01 11.71 -11.43
N SER A 149 -15.86 13.00 -11.13
CA SER A 149 -14.97 13.50 -10.09
C SER A 149 -15.72 13.72 -8.78
N TYR A 150 -15.09 13.38 -7.67
CA TYR A 150 -15.61 13.60 -6.32
C TYR A 150 -14.61 14.38 -5.46
N ASP A 151 -15.10 15.47 -4.85
CA ASP A 151 -14.39 16.18 -3.78
C ASP A 151 -14.52 15.41 -2.46
N ILE A 152 -13.39 14.92 -1.96
CA ILE A 152 -13.35 14.16 -0.71
C ILE A 152 -13.23 15.13 0.47
N THR A 153 -14.15 14.99 1.41
CA THR A 153 -14.23 15.85 2.59
C THR A 153 -13.07 15.55 3.54
N LYS A 154 -12.30 16.59 3.88
CA LYS A 154 -11.17 16.49 4.82
C LYS A 154 -11.61 15.84 6.13
N ASN A 155 -10.82 14.87 6.59
CA ASN A 155 -11.01 14.14 7.85
C ASN A 155 -12.37 13.46 8.04
N ALA A 156 -13.17 13.30 6.99
CA ALA A 156 -14.51 12.76 7.05
C ALA A 156 -14.75 11.72 5.95
N TRP A 157 -15.81 10.93 6.11
CA TRP A 157 -16.26 9.97 5.11
C TRP A 157 -17.09 10.67 4.05
N THR A 158 -16.74 10.45 2.78
CA THR A 158 -17.47 10.92 1.60
C THR A 158 -18.04 9.72 0.85
N PRO A 159 -19.37 9.68 0.63
CA PRO A 159 -19.99 8.75 -0.31
C PRO A 159 -19.50 9.01 -1.73
N VAL A 160 -19.06 7.96 -2.41
CA VAL A 160 -18.62 8.01 -3.81
C VAL A 160 -19.13 6.75 -4.52
N GLY A 161 -19.03 6.74 -5.85
CA GLY A 161 -19.36 5.57 -6.65
C GLY A 161 -20.75 5.01 -6.33
N GLU A 162 -20.82 3.71 -6.03
CA GLU A 162 -22.08 2.99 -5.75
C GLU A 162 -22.96 3.68 -4.69
N SER A 163 -22.36 4.27 -3.65
CA SER A 163 -23.12 4.90 -2.55
C SER A 163 -23.60 6.33 -2.86
N ALA A 164 -23.09 6.93 -3.93
CA ALA A 164 -23.50 8.25 -4.42
C ALA A 164 -24.28 8.16 -5.75
N ASP A 165 -24.44 6.96 -6.29
CA ASP A 165 -25.14 6.68 -7.53
C ASP A 165 -26.55 6.14 -7.25
N ASP A 166 -27.59 6.81 -7.77
CA ASP A 166 -28.99 6.40 -7.62
C ASP A 166 -29.27 5.00 -8.19
N GLN A 167 -28.45 4.55 -9.14
CA GLN A 167 -28.54 3.23 -9.75
C GLN A 167 -27.70 2.17 -9.02
N ALA A 168 -26.94 2.56 -7.99
CA ALA A 168 -26.04 1.68 -7.24
C ALA A 168 -25.11 0.85 -8.14
N ARG A 169 -24.52 1.48 -9.18
CA ARG A 169 -23.58 0.80 -10.09
C ARG A 169 -22.19 0.69 -9.43
N GLU A 170 -21.39 -0.26 -9.91
CA GLU A 170 -20.02 -0.44 -9.42
C GLU A 170 -19.05 0.48 -10.14
N TRP A 171 -18.54 1.49 -9.44
CA TRP A 171 -17.57 2.44 -9.97
C TRP A 171 -16.14 2.02 -9.65
N THR A 172 -15.23 2.27 -10.59
CA THR A 172 -13.79 2.05 -10.45
C THR A 172 -13.09 3.38 -10.20
N LEU A 173 -12.28 3.45 -9.14
CA LEU A 173 -11.39 4.58 -8.88
C LEU A 173 -10.20 4.54 -9.84
N LEU A 174 -10.00 5.63 -10.57
CA LEU A 174 -8.96 5.77 -11.61
C LEU A 174 -7.81 6.68 -11.19
N GLU A 175 -8.10 7.73 -10.41
CA GLU A 175 -7.08 8.68 -9.97
C GLU A 175 -7.40 9.26 -8.60
N LEU A 176 -6.35 9.51 -7.82
CA LEU A 176 -6.38 10.35 -6.63
C LEU A 176 -5.44 11.53 -6.84
N ARG A 177 -5.92 12.74 -6.54
CA ARG A 177 -5.11 13.95 -6.45
C ARG A 177 -5.24 14.56 -5.09
N THR A 178 -4.14 15.07 -4.55
CA THR A 178 -4.11 15.71 -3.24
C THR A 178 -3.39 17.05 -3.30
N ALA A 179 -3.82 18.00 -2.46
CA ALA A 179 -3.18 19.30 -2.25
C ALA A 179 -3.43 19.80 -0.82
N LYS A 180 -2.53 20.65 -0.28
CA LYS A 180 -2.72 21.28 1.03
C LYS A 180 -3.61 22.52 0.97
#